data_AF-A0A8J2Q074-F1
#
_entry.id   AF-A0A8J2Q074-F1
#
_cell.length_a   1.000
_cell.length_b   1.000
_cell.length_c   1.000
_cell.angle_alpha   90.00
_cell.angle_beta   90.00
_cell.angle_gamma   90.00
#
_symmetry.space_group_name_H-M   'P 1'
#
loop_
_entity.id
_entity.type
_entity.pdbx_description
1 polymer ?
#
loop_
_entity_poly.entity_id
_entity_poly.type
_entity_poly.pdbx_seq_one_letter_code
_entity_poly.pdbx_strand_id
1 'polypeptide(L)'
;MDGEQICSSDESLKSVCAPEEWVVVSNAIGSRGIEIPLCPSHGVLHVRTLRNVFKDATGLKYRNPDTGLDRVLLMDHDETCFIAPTGGWKNKTFTVVRPAKFVRPPGNVKKQVKRSLANKSKAITDMDLNSDGKMRPILASSKTTCTSATPEGAC
;
A
#
# COMPACT_ATOMS: atom_id res chain seq x y z
N MET A 1 53.84 19.72 47.35
CA MET A 1 53.24 20.83 46.58
C MET A 1 53.71 20.66 45.14
N ASP A 2 53.18 19.73 44.34
CA ASP A 2 51.76 19.46 44.05
C ASP A 2 51.02 20.76 43.73
N GLY A 3 50.62 20.88 42.45
CA GLY A 3 50.15 22.10 41.80
C GLY A 3 49.72 21.77 40.39
N GLU A 4 48.86 20.77 40.25
CA GLU A 4 48.36 20.27 38.97
C GLU A 4 47.54 21.35 38.27
N GLN A 5 48.04 21.87 37.16
CA GLN A 5 47.36 22.91 36.38
C GLN A 5 46.23 22.30 35.53
N ILE A 6 45.11 21.98 36.20
CA ILE A 6 43.93 21.41 35.55
C ILE A 6 43.40 22.40 34.50
N CYS A 7 43.44 22.02 33.23
CA CYS A 7 42.88 22.82 32.15
C CYS A 7 41.35 22.75 32.18
N SER A 8 40.70 23.69 32.88
CA SER A 8 39.25 23.87 32.80
C SER A 8 38.84 24.23 31.37
N SER A 9 38.35 23.24 30.64
CA SER A 9 37.85 23.37 29.27
C SER A 9 36.52 22.60 29.12
N ASP A 10 35.63 22.77 30.10
CA ASP A 10 34.31 22.16 30.14
C ASP A 10 33.19 23.21 30.33
N GLU A 11 32.99 24.08 29.32
CA GLU A 11 31.71 24.75 29.13
C GLU A 11 31.31 24.81 27.64
N SER A 12 31.42 23.70 26.91
CA SER A 12 30.99 23.60 25.51
C SER A 12 30.28 22.31 25.12
N LEU A 13 29.67 21.62 26.08
CA LEU A 13 28.66 20.57 25.80
C LEU A 13 27.24 21.12 25.61
N LYS A 14 27.11 22.41 25.22
CA LYS A 14 25.83 23.06 24.84
C LYS A 14 25.49 22.91 23.35
N SER A 15 26.05 21.88 22.70
CA SER A 15 25.59 21.29 21.44
C SER A 15 26.13 19.85 21.38
N VAL A 16 25.49 18.86 20.73
CA VAL A 16 24.31 18.88 19.86
C VAL A 16 23.32 17.80 20.33
N CYS A 17 22.12 18.20 20.74
CA CYS A 17 20.95 17.34 20.69
C CYS A 17 19.76 18.18 20.24
N ALA A 18 19.05 17.76 19.19
CA ALA A 18 17.79 18.38 18.82
C ALA A 18 16.78 18.18 19.98
N PRO A 19 15.78 19.07 20.17
CA PRO A 19 14.72 18.82 21.14
C PRO A 19 14.08 17.45 20.84
N GLU A 20 13.84 16.63 21.86
CA GLU A 20 13.38 15.25 21.72
C GLU A 20 12.06 15.19 20.93
N GLU A 21 12.16 14.99 19.62
CA GLU A 21 11.01 14.93 18.74
C GLU A 21 10.49 13.50 18.70
N TRP A 22 9.18 13.37 18.88
CA TRP A 22 8.47 12.11 19.01
C TRP A 22 7.25 12.10 18.09
N VAL A 23 6.75 10.90 17.82
CA VAL A 23 5.60 10.65 16.95
C VAL A 23 4.52 9.87 17.69
N VAL A 24 3.25 10.30 17.58
CA VAL A 24 2.10 9.55 18.10
C VAL A 24 1.83 8.34 17.21
N VAL A 25 2.04 7.13 17.72
CA VAL A 25 1.66 5.89 17.03
C VAL A 25 0.56 5.15 17.78
N SER A 26 -0.56 4.89 17.12
CA SER A 26 -1.71 4.15 17.65
C SER A 26 -1.82 2.74 17.05
N ASN A 27 -2.32 1.80 17.85
CA ASN A 27 -2.54 0.41 17.43
C ASN A 27 -3.64 0.29 16.37
N ALA A 28 -4.63 1.18 16.43
CA ALA A 28 -5.78 1.31 15.54
C ALA A 28 -6.29 2.76 15.52
N ILE A 29 -7.12 3.11 14.54
CA ILE A 29 -7.85 4.38 14.52
C ILE A 29 -8.74 4.47 15.77
N GLY A 30 -8.72 5.61 16.47
CA GLY A 30 -9.46 5.82 17.72
C GLY A 30 -8.88 5.15 18.98
N SER A 31 -7.82 4.33 18.87
CA SER A 31 -7.10 3.81 20.04
C SER A 31 -6.10 4.84 20.59
N ARG A 32 -5.82 4.78 21.90
CA ARG A 32 -4.81 5.63 22.56
C ARG A 32 -3.45 5.47 21.86
N GLY A 33 -2.84 6.59 21.52
CA GLY A 33 -1.49 6.64 20.95
C GLY A 33 -0.41 6.35 21.99
N ILE A 34 0.78 6.05 21.50
CA ILE A 34 2.04 5.95 22.25
C ILE A 34 3.04 6.88 21.56
N GLU A 35 3.76 7.66 22.35
CA GLU A 35 4.82 8.54 21.86
C GLU A 35 6.08 7.69 21.62
N ILE A 36 6.64 7.76 20.41
CA ILE A 36 7.88 7.03 20.05
C ILE A 36 8.94 8.05 19.62
N PRO A 37 10.17 8.00 20.17
CA PRO A 37 11.22 8.95 19.80
C PRO A 37 11.70 8.73 18.36
N LEU A 38 11.99 9.84 17.70
CA LEU A 38 12.66 9.88 16.40
C LEU A 38 14.19 9.82 16.56
N CYS A 39 14.90 9.58 15.45
CA CYS A 39 16.36 9.61 15.42
C CYS A 39 16.86 11.08 15.53
N PRO A 40 17.57 11.49 16.60
CA PRO A 40 17.86 12.91 16.87
C PRO A 40 18.73 13.60 15.81
N SER A 41 19.50 12.86 15.02
CA SER A 41 20.35 13.39 13.93
C SER A 41 19.62 13.60 12.60
N HIS A 42 18.45 12.98 12.40
CA HIS A 42 17.81 12.88 11.08
C HIS A 42 16.29 13.10 11.08
N GLY A 43 15.62 13.11 12.25
CA GLY A 43 14.17 13.28 12.34
C GLY A 43 13.35 12.13 11.71
N VAL A 44 13.94 10.94 11.55
CA VAL A 44 13.28 9.74 10.99
C VAL A 44 12.89 8.75 12.09
N LEU A 45 11.83 7.97 11.88
CA LEU A 45 11.45 6.89 12.79
C LEU A 45 12.04 5.56 12.33
N HIS A 46 12.99 4.98 13.07
CA HIS A 46 13.51 3.65 12.75
C HIS A 46 12.46 2.54 12.93
N VAL A 47 12.40 1.64 11.95
CA VAL A 47 11.52 0.44 11.95
C VAL A 47 11.82 -0.46 13.16
N ARG A 48 13.08 -0.53 13.59
CA ARG A 48 13.49 -1.25 14.81
C ARG A 48 12.81 -0.69 16.06
N THR A 49 12.73 0.63 16.20
CA THR A 49 12.04 1.31 17.31
C THR A 49 10.54 1.06 17.25
N LEU A 50 9.93 1.16 16.06
CA LEU A 50 8.51 0.84 15.88
C LEU A 50 8.20 -0.63 16.24
N ARG A 51 9.00 -1.59 15.77
CA ARG A 51 8.84 -3.03 16.05
C ARG A 51 9.23 -3.43 17.48
N ASN A 52 9.88 -2.56 18.25
CA ASN A 52 10.04 -2.78 19.69
C ASN A 52 8.68 -2.70 20.39
N VAL A 53 7.84 -1.71 20.04
CA VAL A 53 6.48 -1.52 20.58
C VAL A 53 5.45 -2.40 19.87
N PHE A 54 5.48 -2.45 18.53
CA PHE A 54 4.48 -3.11 17.68
C PHE A 54 5.12 -4.21 16.83
N LYS A 55 5.22 -5.43 17.38
CA LYS A 55 5.98 -6.55 16.77
C LYS A 55 5.61 -6.86 15.31
N ASP A 56 4.31 -6.92 15.01
CA ASP A 56 3.78 -7.24 13.68
C ASP A 56 3.81 -6.05 12.68
N ALA A 57 4.38 -4.89 13.05
CA ALA A 57 4.34 -3.68 12.24
C ALA A 57 5.11 -3.81 10.91
N THR A 58 4.42 -3.54 9.81
CA THR A 58 4.98 -3.50 8.44
C THR A 58 4.91 -2.12 7.80
N GLY A 59 4.17 -1.18 8.38
CA GLY A 59 4.13 0.19 7.91
C GLY A 59 3.40 1.12 8.86
N LEU A 60 3.32 2.39 8.48
CA LEU A 60 2.51 3.42 9.13
C LEU A 60 1.60 4.10 8.09
N LYS A 61 0.45 4.55 8.55
CA LYS A 61 -0.42 5.48 7.82
C LYS A 61 -0.93 6.58 8.74
N TYR A 62 -1.28 7.74 8.22
CA TYR A 62 -1.98 8.80 8.94
C TYR A 62 -3.17 9.30 8.14
N ARG A 63 -4.18 9.86 8.79
CA ARG A 63 -5.26 10.54 8.09
C ARG A 63 -4.79 11.92 7.67
N ASN A 64 -4.77 12.18 6.36
CA ASN A 64 -4.38 13.47 5.81
C ASN A 64 -5.51 14.50 6.05
N PRO A 65 -5.30 15.60 6.81
CA PRO A 65 -6.36 16.57 7.09
C PRO A 65 -6.90 17.23 5.81
N ASP A 66 -6.04 17.51 4.83
CA ASP A 66 -6.39 18.30 3.63
C ASP A 66 -7.33 17.56 2.66
N THR A 67 -7.37 16.22 2.74
CA THR A 67 -8.14 15.35 1.81
C THR A 67 -9.06 14.38 2.52
N GLY A 68 -8.96 14.24 3.85
CA GLY A 68 -9.72 13.28 4.64
C GLY A 68 -9.36 11.80 4.38
N LEU A 69 -8.35 11.50 3.56
CA LEU A 69 -7.94 10.14 3.18
C LEU A 69 -6.80 9.62 4.05
N ASP A 70 -6.67 8.30 4.16
CA ASP A 70 -5.51 7.64 4.76
C ASP A 70 -4.31 7.69 3.81
N ARG A 71 -3.17 8.20 4.28
CA ARG A 71 -1.89 8.27 3.56
C ARG A 71 -0.85 7.37 4.22
N VAL A 72 -0.30 6.43 3.47
CA VAL A 72 0.80 5.55 3.90
C VAL A 72 2.11 6.36 3.93
N LEU A 73 3.02 6.02 4.84
CA LEU A 73 4.33 6.66 4.94
C LEU A 73 5.33 6.02 4.00
N LEU A 74 6.23 6.84 3.45
CA LEU A 74 7.39 6.38 2.72
C LEU A 74 8.47 5.89 3.69
N MET A 75 9.28 4.96 3.20
CA MET A 75 10.47 4.45 3.87
C MET A 75 11.70 4.83 3.06
N ASP A 76 12.87 4.73 3.68
CA ASP A 76 14.16 4.73 2.98
C ASP A 76 14.30 3.54 2.02
N HIS A 77 15.26 3.64 1.10
CA HIS A 77 15.57 2.58 0.12
C HIS A 77 15.85 1.22 0.78
N ASP A 78 16.46 1.24 1.97
CA ASP A 78 16.91 0.04 2.69
C ASP A 78 15.87 -0.47 3.72
N GLU A 79 14.66 0.10 3.71
CA GLU A 79 13.53 -0.22 4.60
C GLU A 79 13.84 -0.18 6.12
N THR A 80 14.81 0.65 6.55
CA THR A 80 15.25 0.77 7.95
C THR A 80 14.52 1.87 8.74
N CYS A 81 13.94 2.87 8.07
CA CYS A 81 13.28 4.02 8.70
C CYS A 81 12.11 4.59 7.87
N PHE A 82 11.15 5.20 8.56
CA PHE A 82 10.08 5.98 7.95
C PHE A 82 10.53 7.42 7.79
N ILE A 83 10.39 7.94 6.57
CA ILE A 83 10.69 9.32 6.21
C ILE A 83 9.56 10.22 6.72
N ALA A 84 9.89 11.41 7.21
CA ALA A 84 8.92 12.40 7.65
C ALA A 84 7.94 12.75 6.51
N PRO A 85 6.61 12.72 6.75
CA PRO A 85 5.64 13.12 5.72
C PRO A 85 5.68 14.65 5.50
N THR A 86 5.06 15.11 4.41
CA THR A 86 4.89 16.54 4.15
C THR A 86 4.22 17.24 5.35
N GLY A 87 4.87 18.28 5.87
CA GLY A 87 4.45 18.98 7.10
C GLY A 87 4.90 18.32 8.41
N GLY A 88 5.81 17.35 8.38
CA GLY A 88 6.45 16.77 9.57
C GLY A 88 5.57 15.83 10.40
N TRP A 89 6.07 15.44 11.57
CA TRP A 89 5.40 14.49 12.47
C TRP A 89 4.35 15.13 13.37
N LYS A 90 4.53 16.42 13.71
CA LYS A 90 3.71 17.14 14.70
C LYS A 90 2.25 17.27 14.24
N ASN A 91 1.34 17.27 15.21
CA ASN A 91 -0.11 17.36 15.00
C ASN A 91 -0.70 16.25 14.11
N LYS A 92 -0.07 15.06 14.05
CA LYS A 92 -0.54 13.90 13.30
C LYS A 92 -0.50 12.64 14.18
N THR A 93 -1.56 11.84 14.10
CA THR A 93 -1.62 10.51 14.73
C THR A 93 -1.46 9.45 13.66
N PHE A 94 -0.47 8.59 13.81
CA PHE A 94 -0.12 7.54 12.87
C PHE A 94 -0.69 6.21 13.37
N THR A 95 -1.29 5.40 12.51
CA THR A 95 -1.80 4.07 12.85
C THR A 95 -0.93 3.00 12.20
N VAL A 96 -0.63 1.95 12.97
CA VAL A 96 0.18 0.81 12.52
C VAL A 96 -0.51 0.01 11.42
N VAL A 97 0.19 -0.17 10.30
CA VAL A 97 -0.17 -1.13 9.25
C VAL A 97 0.45 -2.49 9.57
N ARG A 98 -0.35 -3.54 9.45
CA ARG A 98 0.02 -4.95 9.66
C ARG A 98 -0.39 -5.79 8.45
N PRO A 99 0.27 -6.93 8.18
CA PRO A 99 -0.21 -7.87 7.18
C PRO A 99 -1.62 -8.35 7.53
N ALA A 100 -2.51 -8.38 6.54
CA ALA A 100 -3.77 -9.08 6.68
C ALA A 100 -3.46 -10.59 6.81
N LYS A 101 -3.61 -11.14 8.02
CA LYS A 101 -3.58 -12.59 8.22
C LYS A 101 -4.82 -13.17 7.54
N PHE A 102 -4.66 -13.62 6.29
CA PHE A 102 -5.71 -14.22 5.46
C PHE A 102 -6.15 -15.58 6.04
N VAL A 103 -6.88 -15.53 7.15
CA VAL A 103 -7.65 -16.66 7.64
C VAL A 103 -8.71 -16.97 6.58
N ARG A 104 -8.55 -18.07 5.85
CA ARG A 104 -9.64 -18.58 4.99
C ARG A 104 -10.87 -18.76 5.89
N PRO A 105 -12.03 -18.17 5.55
CA PRO A 105 -13.25 -18.47 6.29
C PRO A 105 -13.45 -19.98 6.34
N PRO A 106 -13.81 -20.58 7.49
CA PRO A 106 -13.99 -22.02 7.62
C PRO A 106 -15.04 -22.48 6.60
N GLY A 107 -14.59 -23.24 5.60
CA GLY A 107 -15.39 -23.57 4.42
C GLY A 107 -16.64 -24.34 4.82
N ASN A 108 -17.82 -23.77 4.57
CA ASN A 108 -19.09 -24.37 4.94
C ASN A 108 -19.37 -25.59 4.04
N VAL A 109 -19.04 -26.79 4.52
CA VAL A 109 -19.02 -28.05 3.73
C VAL A 109 -20.44 -28.57 3.44
N LYS A 110 -21.23 -27.81 2.68
CA LYS A 110 -22.60 -28.15 2.30
C LYS A 110 -22.67 -28.79 0.92
N LYS A 111 -22.67 -30.13 0.94
CA LYS A 111 -23.18 -31.07 -0.09
C LYS A 111 -22.99 -30.65 -1.56
N GLN A 112 -22.05 -31.29 -2.25
CA GLN A 112 -22.14 -31.44 -3.71
C GLN A 112 -23.45 -32.15 -4.07
N VAL A 113 -24.38 -31.44 -4.71
CA VAL A 113 -25.48 -32.08 -5.46
C VAL A 113 -24.93 -32.43 -6.83
N LYS A 114 -24.74 -33.72 -7.12
CA LYS A 114 -24.38 -34.21 -8.46
C LYS A 114 -25.47 -33.78 -9.46
N ARG A 115 -25.13 -32.86 -10.37
CA ARG A 115 -25.85 -32.70 -11.64
C ARG A 115 -25.08 -33.43 -12.74
N SER A 116 -25.23 -34.75 -12.76
CA SER A 116 -24.74 -35.59 -13.85
C SER A 116 -25.82 -35.75 -14.91
N LEU A 117 -25.68 -35.00 -16.02
CA LEU A 117 -26.26 -35.40 -17.30
C LEU A 117 -25.27 -35.04 -18.40
N ALA A 118 -24.63 -36.06 -18.97
CA ALA A 118 -23.87 -35.91 -20.19
C ALA A 118 -24.83 -35.93 -21.38
N ASN A 119 -24.49 -35.23 -22.46
CA ASN A 119 -24.96 -35.59 -23.79
C ASN A 119 -23.81 -35.38 -24.78
N LYS A 120 -23.46 -36.46 -25.49
CA LYS A 120 -22.34 -36.52 -26.43
C LYS A 120 -22.90 -37.06 -27.74
N SER A 121 -23.32 -36.16 -28.62
CA SER A 121 -23.81 -36.50 -29.95
C SER A 121 -22.80 -36.03 -31.00
N LYS A 122 -22.28 -36.98 -31.77
CA LYS A 122 -21.32 -36.76 -32.86
C LYS A 122 -21.96 -37.25 -34.15
N ALA A 123 -22.29 -36.35 -35.06
CA ALA A 123 -22.72 -36.69 -36.41
C ALA A 123 -22.23 -35.60 -37.38
N ILE A 124 -21.67 -36.05 -38.50
CA ILE A 124 -21.34 -35.25 -39.67
C ILE A 124 -22.08 -35.89 -40.85
N THR A 125 -22.83 -35.10 -41.60
CA THR A 125 -23.43 -35.55 -42.87
C THR A 125 -23.63 -34.32 -43.76
N ASP A 126 -22.86 -34.32 -44.85
CA ASP A 126 -23.02 -33.74 -46.19
C ASP A 126 -23.64 -32.35 -46.44
N MET A 127 -23.32 -31.84 -47.64
CA MET A 127 -23.86 -30.62 -48.23
C MET A 127 -25.28 -30.87 -48.78
N ASP A 128 -26.06 -29.80 -49.02
CA ASP A 128 -26.26 -29.40 -50.42
C ASP A 128 -26.77 -27.95 -50.62
N LEU A 129 -26.64 -27.50 -51.87
CA LEU A 129 -27.37 -26.47 -52.62
C LEU A 129 -27.76 -25.12 -51.96
N ASN A 130 -27.26 -24.05 -52.59
CA ASN A 130 -27.68 -22.66 -52.42
C ASN A 130 -28.51 -22.18 -53.63
N SER A 131 -29.70 -21.62 -53.40
CA SER A 131 -30.36 -20.70 -54.37
C SER A 131 -31.49 -19.86 -53.76
N ASP A 132 -31.36 -18.53 -53.88
CA ASP A 132 -32.35 -17.43 -53.91
C ASP A 132 -33.68 -17.48 -53.10
N GLY A 133 -33.99 -16.41 -52.34
CA GLY A 133 -35.16 -16.43 -51.43
C GLY A 133 -35.60 -15.17 -50.66
N LYS A 134 -35.17 -13.94 -51.03
CA LYS A 134 -35.84 -12.64 -50.69
C LYS A 134 -36.08 -12.22 -49.20
N MET A 135 -35.24 -11.27 -48.74
CA MET A 135 -35.45 -10.24 -47.65
C MET A 135 -35.58 -10.70 -46.18
N ARG A 136 -34.60 -10.39 -45.29
CA ARG A 136 -34.33 -9.12 -44.53
C ARG A 136 -35.36 -8.80 -43.42
N PRO A 137 -35.01 -8.15 -42.28
CA PRO A 137 -33.70 -7.61 -41.83
C PRO A 137 -32.95 -8.64 -40.93
N ILE A 138 -32.20 -8.43 -39.81
CA ILE A 138 -31.86 -7.33 -38.87
C ILE A 138 -30.37 -7.41 -38.45
N LEU A 139 -29.82 -6.29 -37.96
CA LEU A 139 -28.46 -6.02 -37.47
C LEU A 139 -28.07 -6.78 -36.17
N ALA A 140 -26.99 -7.58 -36.19
CA ALA A 140 -26.22 -7.96 -34.99
C ALA A 140 -24.81 -8.54 -35.30
N SER A 141 -23.82 -7.68 -35.61
CA SER A 141 -22.39 -8.01 -35.43
C SER A 141 -21.47 -6.80 -35.59
N SER A 142 -20.80 -6.42 -34.50
CA SER A 142 -19.56 -5.63 -34.53
C SER A 142 -18.48 -6.46 -33.84
N LYS A 143 -17.60 -7.09 -34.62
CA LYS A 143 -16.56 -7.99 -34.10
C LYS A 143 -15.18 -7.56 -34.58
N THR A 144 -14.28 -7.31 -33.62
CA THR A 144 -12.82 -7.47 -33.72
C THR A 144 -12.04 -6.74 -34.83
N THR A 145 -11.26 -5.73 -34.40
CA THR A 145 -9.77 -5.81 -34.38
C THR A 145 -8.93 -5.13 -35.48
N CYS A 146 -8.04 -4.24 -34.99
CA CYS A 146 -6.70 -3.85 -35.47
C CYS A 146 -6.43 -2.80 -36.57
N THR A 147 -5.34 -2.06 -36.27
CA THR A 147 -4.25 -1.56 -37.14
C THR A 147 -4.43 -0.34 -38.07
N SER A 148 -3.80 0.75 -37.61
CA SER A 148 -2.60 1.40 -38.22
C SER A 148 -2.73 2.64 -39.12
N ALA A 149 -1.69 3.48 -38.98
CA ALA A 149 -1.18 4.53 -39.87
C ALA A 149 -1.82 5.95 -39.87
N THR A 150 -0.94 6.90 -39.52
CA THR A 150 -0.89 8.36 -39.74
C THR A 150 -0.52 8.71 -41.21
N PRO A 151 -0.31 9.99 -41.65
CA PRO A 151 -0.35 11.29 -40.94
C PRO A 151 -1.11 12.43 -41.70
N GLU A 152 -0.82 13.68 -41.28
CA GLU A 152 -0.84 14.96 -42.04
C GLU A 152 -2.09 15.85 -42.00
N GLY A 153 -1.84 17.16 -42.04
CA GLY A 153 -2.84 18.23 -41.88
C GLY A 153 -2.31 19.42 -41.07
N ALA A 154 -1.40 20.22 -41.65
CA ALA A 154 -0.91 21.46 -41.06
C ALA A 154 -1.35 22.69 -41.89
N CYS A 155 -1.83 23.72 -41.20
CA CYS A 155 -2.10 25.08 -41.69
C CYS A 155 -1.79 26.06 -40.54
#